data_AF-A0A1G0XK18-F1
#
_entry.id   AF-A0A1G0XK18-F1
#
_cell.length_a   1.000
_cell.length_b   1.000
_cell.length_c   1.000
_cell.angle_alpha   90.00
_cell.angle_beta   90.00
_cell.angle_gamma   90.00
#
_symmetry.space_group_name_H-M   'P 1'
#
loop_
_entity.id
_entity.type
_entity.pdbx_description
1 polymer ?
#
loop_
_entity_poly.entity_id
_entity_poly.type
_entity_poly.pdbx_seq_one_letter_code
_entity_poly.pdbx_strand_id
1 'polypeptide(L)' 'MDYKSAIEKGLPIGSGEIESAHRYVLQKRLKLSGAWWLLQHAKNMINLRTCRANHLWDDYWKKIA' A
#
# COMPACT_ATOMS: atom_id res chain seq x y z
N MET A 1 -16.72 13.88 -8.11
CA MET A 1 -15.68 14.23 -7.12
C MET A 1 -15.11 15.57 -7.57
N ASP A 2 -15.24 16.62 -6.76
CA ASP A 2 -14.73 17.96 -7.12
C ASP A 2 -13.24 18.06 -6.76
N TYR A 3 -12.41 17.62 -7.70
CA TYR A 3 -10.95 17.67 -7.57
C TYR A 3 -10.45 19.09 -7.35
N LYS A 4 -11.07 20.08 -7.99
CA LYS A 4 -10.65 21.48 -7.90
C LYS A 4 -10.82 22.02 -6.49
N SER A 5 -11.99 21.82 -5.88
CA SER A 5 -12.24 22.23 -4.49
C SER A 5 -11.33 21.51 -3.49
N ALA A 6 -10.98 20.24 -3.75
CA ALA A 6 -10.05 19.49 -2.91
C ALA A 6 -8.61 20.04 -2.99
N ILE A 7 -8.13 20.41 -4.18
CA ILE A 7 -6.82 21.06 -4.38
C ILE A 7 -6.80 22.43 -3.69
N GLU A 8 -7.84 23.24 -3.89
CA GLU A 8 -7.97 24.58 -3.30
C GLU A 8 -7.98 24.54 -1.77
N LYS A 9 -8.50 23.46 -1.18
CA LYS A 9 -8.53 23.24 0.28
C LYS A 9 -7.29 22.51 0.82
N GLY A 10 -6.30 22.20 -0.02
CA GLY A 10 -5.10 21.46 0.37
C GLY A 10 -5.40 20.04 0.86
N LEU A 11 -6.53 19.46 0.46
CA LEU A 11 -6.92 18.12 0.89
C LEU A 11 -6.11 17.07 0.14
N PRO A 12 -5.73 15.96 0.79
CA PRO A 12 -5.05 14.87 0.12
C PRO A 12 -5.97 14.26 -0.93
N ILE A 13 -5.51 14.28 -2.18
CA ILE A 13 -6.23 13.68 -3.31
C ILE A 13 -5.54 12.37 -3.64
N GLY A 14 -6.29 11.27 -3.55
CA GLY A 14 -5.88 10.02 -4.18
C GLY A 14 -5.87 10.23 -5.69
N SER A 15 -4.69 10.31 -6.30
CA SER A 15 -4.61 10.19 -7.75
C SER A 15 -5.01 8.77 -8.15
N GLY A 16 -5.43 8.60 -9.41
CA GLY A 16 -5.70 7.26 -9.93
C GLY A 16 -4.49 6.31 -9.80
N GLU A 17 -3.27 6.85 -9.79
CA GLU A 17 -2.03 6.10 -9.57
C GLU A 17 -1.93 5.58 -8.13
N ILE A 18 -2.25 6.39 -7.13
CA ILE A 18 -2.25 5.98 -5.72
C ILE A 18 -3.33 4.92 -5.47
N GLU A 19 -4.53 5.12 -6.02
CA GLU A 19 -5.63 4.15 -5.89
C GLU A 19 -5.30 2.83 -6.60
N SER A 20 -4.67 2.91 -7.77
CA SER A 20 -4.17 1.77 -8.53
C SER A 20 -3.11 1.02 -7.72
N ALA A 21 -2.09 1.71 -7.20
CA ALA A 21 -1.05 1.12 -6.36
C ALA A 21 -1.66 0.44 -5.12
N HIS A 22 -2.60 1.08 -4.43
CA HIS A 22 -3.32 0.49 -3.30
C HIS A 22 -4.03 -0.83 -3.67
N ARG A 23 -4.67 -0.87 -4.84
CA ARG A 23 -5.35 -2.07 -5.36
C ARG A 23 -4.35 -3.20 -5.70
N TYR A 24 -3.29 -2.90 -6.43
CA TYR A 24 -2.35 -3.91 -6.93
C TYR A 24 -1.33 -4.36 -5.89
N VAL A 25 -0.87 -3.46 -5.02
CA VAL A 25 0.15 -3.75 -3.99
C VAL A 25 -0.50 -4.33 -2.74
N LEU A 26 -1.54 -3.70 -2.19
CA LEU A 26 -2.10 -4.14 -0.90
C LEU A 26 -3.26 -5.11 -1.07
N GLN A 27 -4.31 -4.71 -1.80
CA GLN A 27 -5.56 -5.48 -1.85
C GLN A 27 -5.37 -6.87 -2.46
N LYS A 28 -4.46 -7.02 -3.44
CA LYS A 28 -4.14 -8.32 -4.07
C LYS A 28 -3.77 -9.43 -3.07
N ARG A 29 -3.27 -9.09 -1.88
CA ARG A 29 -2.95 -10.06 -0.83
C ARG A 29 -3.88 -10.00 0.38
N LEU A 30 -4.28 -8.79 0.78
CA LEU A 30 -5.01 -8.58 2.04
C LEU A 30 -6.52 -8.72 1.88
N LYS A 31 -7.06 -8.42 0.69
CA LYS A 31 -8.51 -8.39 0.41
C LYS A 31 -8.93 -9.60 -0.41
N LEU A 32 -8.61 -10.79 0.09
CA LEU A 32 -9.03 -12.06 -0.50
C LEU A 32 -10.23 -12.62 0.27
N SER A 33 -11.09 -13.38 -0.42
CA SER A 33 -12.21 -14.04 0.23
C SER A 33 -11.72 -14.97 1.33
N GLY A 34 -12.33 -14.89 2.51
CA GLY A 34 -11.95 -15.69 3.68
C GLY A 34 -10.64 -15.30 4.35
N ALA A 35 -9.96 -14.23 3.91
CA ALA A 35 -8.76 -13.74 4.59
C ALA A 35 -9.12 -12.90 5.82
N TRP A 36 -8.53 -13.24 6.95
CA TRP A 36 -8.65 -12.50 8.21
C TRP A 36 -7.26 -12.14 8.70
N TRP A 37 -7.09 -10.93 9.22
CA TRP A 37 -5.80 -10.43 9.66
C TRP A 37 -5.92 -9.76 11.01
N LEU A 38 -5.02 -10.10 11.93
CA LEU A 38 -4.73 -9.22 13.05
C LEU A 38 -4.01 -7.98 12.53
N LEU A 39 -4.33 -6.81 13.10
CA LEU A 39 -3.78 -5.52 12.66
C LEU A 39 -2.25 -5.53 12.56
N GLN A 40 -1.58 -6.11 13.56
CA GLN A 40 -0.12 -6.24 13.59
C GLN A 40 0.43 -7.09 12.42
N HIS A 41 -0.25 -8.18 12.07
CA HIS A 41 0.17 -9.06 10.96
C HIS A 41 -0.14 -8.42 9.60
N ALA A 42 -1.27 -7.73 9.48
CA ALA A 42 -1.59 -6.93 8.30
C ALA A 42 -0.52 -5.86 8.05
N LYS A 43 -0.11 -5.11 9.09
CA LYS A 43 0.94 -4.10 9.00
C LYS A 43 2.27 -4.68 8.50
N ASN A 44 2.69 -5.82 9.04
CA ASN A 44 3.92 -6.49 8.59
C ASN A 44 3.82 -6.92 7.12
N MET A 45 2.69 -7.51 6.72
CA MET A 45 2.44 -7.92 5.34
C MET A 45 2.44 -6.72 4.36
N ILE A 46 1.83 -5.59 4.75
CA ILE A 46 1.85 -4.34 3.97
C ILE A 46 3.29 -3.89 3.76
N ASN A 47 4.10 -3.85 4.82
CA ASN A 47 5.50 -3.41 4.72
C ASN A 47 6.31 -4.28 3.75
N LEU A 48 6.17 -5.61 3.82
CA LEU A 48 6.85 -6.52 2.90
C LEU A 48 6.40 -6.33 1.44
N ARG A 49 5.08 -6.14 1.22
CA ARG A 49 4.52 -5.89 -0.11
C ARG A 49 5.02 -4.58 -0.70
N THR A 50 5.08 -3.52 0.09
CA THR A 50 5.61 -2.21 -0.30
C THR A 50 7.11 -2.28 -0.59
N CYS A 51 7.89 -2.92 0.28
CA CYS A 51 9.33 -3.15 0.07
C CYS A 51 9.61 -3.84 -1.26
N ARG A 52 8.87 -4.92 -1.56
CA ARG A 52 8.99 -5.64 -2.82
C ARG A 52 8.56 -4.79 -4.04
N ALA A 53 7.47 -4.04 -3.93
CA ALA A 53 7.00 -3.17 -5.01
C ALA A 53 7.99 -2.04 -5.33
N ASN A 54 8.77 -1.59 -4.34
CA ASN A 54 9.80 -0.58 -4.50
C ASN A 54 11.19 -1.16 -4.85
N HIS A 55 11.28 -2.44 -5.21
CA HIS A 55 12.55 -3.12 -5.53
C HIS A 55 13.58 -3.15 -4.39
N LEU A 56 13.14 -3.02 -3.13
CA LEU A 56 14.02 -2.99 -1.94
C LEU A 56 14.20 -4.37 -1.29
N TRP A 57 13.80 -5.45 -1.98
CA TRP A 57 13.74 -6.79 -1.41
C TRP A 57 15.12 -7.31 -1.00
N ASP A 58 16.11 -7.17 -1.87
CA ASP A 58 17.47 -7.65 -1.60
C ASP A 58 18.13 -6.85 -0.49
N ASP A 59 17.93 -5.53 -0.46
CA ASP A 59 18.45 -4.65 0.58
C ASP A 59 17.80 -4.92 1.94
N TYR A 60 16.52 -5.31 1.97
CA TYR A 60 15.85 -5.73 3.19
C TYR A 60 16.51 -6.98 3.79
N TRP A 61 16.80 -8.00 2.98
CA TRP A 61 17.46 -9.22 3.46
C TRP A 61 18.91 -9.00 3.86
N LYS A 62 19.67 -8.17 3.12
CA LYS A 62 21.04 -7.79 3.49
C LYS A 62 21.13 -7.10 4.86
N LYS A 63 20.08 -6.39 5.29
CA LYS A 63 20.03 -5.72 6.60
C LYS A 63 19.68 -6.66 7.75
N ILE A 64 19.16 -7.84 7.45
CA ILE A 64 18.72 -8.83 8.44
C ILE A 64 19.76 -9.94 8.61
N ALA A 65 20.54 -10.22 7.56
CA ALA A 65 21.72 -11.09 7.61
C ALA A 65 22.84 -10.45 8.46
#